data_AF-A0A836NZU3-F1
#
_entry.id   AF-A0A836NZU3-F1
#
_cell.length_a   1.000
_cell.length_b   1.000
_cell.length_c   1.000
_cell.angle_alpha   90.00
_cell.angle_beta   90.00
_cell.angle_gamma   90.00
#
_symmetry.space_group_name_H-M   'P 1'
#
loop_
_entity.id
_entity.type
_entity.pdbx_description
1 polymer ?
#
loop_
_entity_poly.entity_id
_entity_poly.type
_entity_poly.pdbx_seq_one_letter_code
_entity_poly.pdbx_strand_id
1 'polypeptide(L)' 'MSETSTTTYRTWMCVVCGFLYHEADGIPEEGIAPGTRWQDVPDT' A
#
# COMPACT_ATOMS: atom_id res chain seq x y z
N MET A 1 12.79 -5.35 20.94
CA MET A 1 11.40 -5.03 20.55
C MET A 1 11.45 -4.64 19.09
N SER A 2 10.83 -5.44 18.22
CA SER A 2 10.31 -5.10 16.87
C SER A 2 10.01 -6.42 16.16
N GLU A 3 9.00 -7.14 16.65
CA GLU A 3 8.38 -8.25 15.91
C GLU A 3 7.38 -7.64 14.92
N THR A 4 7.85 -7.23 13.75
CA THR A 4 6.97 -6.84 12.64
C THR A 4 6.52 -8.10 11.90
N SER A 5 5.25 -8.43 12.15
CA SER A 5 4.48 -9.53 11.57
C SER A 5 4.74 -9.78 10.09
N THR A 6 4.98 -11.06 9.82
CA THR A 6 5.09 -11.76 8.55
C THR A 6 3.80 -11.69 7.70
N THR A 7 3.44 -10.51 7.20
CA THR A 7 2.56 -10.41 6.02
C THR A 7 3.34 -9.78 4.89
N THR A 8 3.61 -10.54 3.83
CA THR A 8 4.29 -10.05 2.63
C THR A 8 3.38 -9.09 1.87
N TYR A 9 3.32 -7.85 2.34
CA TYR A 9 2.76 -6.72 1.62
C TYR A 9 3.77 -6.26 0.57
N ARG A 10 3.29 -5.98 -0.64
CA ARG A 10 4.14 -5.42 -1.69
C ARG A 10 4.16 -3.90 -1.55
N THR A 11 5.26 -3.32 -1.99
CA THR A 11 5.36 -1.88 -2.20
C THR A 11 5.38 -1.63 -3.69
N TRP A 12 4.53 -0.72 -4.15
CA TRP A 12 4.41 -0.33 -5.54
C TRP A 12 4.99 1.06 -5.72
N MET A 13 5.80 1.26 -6.76
CA MET A 13 6.34 2.57 -7.09
C MET A 13 5.68 3.07 -8.36
N CYS A 14 5.09 4.26 -8.30
CA CYS A 14 4.60 4.94 -9.49
C CYS A 14 5.80 5.33 -10.35
N VAL A 15 5.86 4.78 -11.57
CA VAL A 15 6.94 5.06 -12.53
C VAL A 15 6.90 6.49 -13.10
N VAL A 16 5.77 7.20 -12.93
CA VAL A 16 5.58 8.55 -13.47
C VAL A 16 6.07 9.61 -12.50
N CYS A 17 5.72 9.50 -11.21
CA CYS A 17 6.03 10.51 -10.20
C CYS A 17 6.94 10.02 -9.06
N GLY A 18 7.23 8.71 -8.97
CA GLY A 18 8.05 8.12 -7.92
C GLY A 18 7.32 7.89 -6.59
N PHE A 19 6.00 8.07 -6.54
CA PHE A 19 5.19 7.78 -5.35
C PHE A 19 5.30 6.31 -4.93
N LEU A 20 5.45 6.05 -3.64
CA LEU A 20 5.51 4.70 -3.07
C LEU A 20 4.20 4.37 -2.37
N TYR A 21 3.47 3.40 -2.91
CA TYR A 21 2.30 2.82 -2.29
C TYR A 21 2.69 1.58 -1.48
N HIS A 22 2.55 1.66 -0.16
CA HIS A 22 2.78 0.54 0.75
C HIS A 22 1.44 -0.14 1.03
N GLU A 23 1.23 -1.36 0.53
CA GLU A 23 -0.02 -2.10 0.78
C GLU A 23 -0.31 -2.27 2.28
N ALA A 24 0.73 -2.36 3.12
CA ALA A 24 0.58 -2.45 4.57
C ALA A 24 -0.08 -1.20 5.18
N ASP A 25 0.24 -0.02 4.64
CA ASP A 25 -0.20 1.27 5.18
C ASP A 25 -1.46 1.79 4.45
N GLY A 26 -1.65 1.41 3.19
CA GLY A 26 -2.72 1.94 2.35
C GLY A 26 -2.54 3.44 2.08
N ILE A 27 -3.65 4.14 1.79
CA ILE A 27 -3.72 5.60 1.67
C ILE A 27 -5.06 6.05 2.31
N PRO A 28 -5.14 6.14 3.65
CA PRO A 28 -6.39 6.45 4.34
C PRO A 28 -6.96 7.84 3.97
N GLU A 29 -6.09 8.78 3.60
CA GLU A 29 -6.45 10.11 3.11
C GLU A 29 -7.24 10.09 1.79
N GLU A 30 -7.01 9.08 0.95
CA GLU A 30 -7.75 8.85 -0.29
C GLU A 30 -8.83 7.75 -0.13
N GLY A 31 -9.01 7.23 1.10
CA GLY A 31 -9.99 6.19 1.40
C GLY A 31 -9.51 4.76 1.16
N ILE A 32 -8.21 4.54 0.91
CA ILE A 32 -7.61 3.21 0.75
C ILE A 32 -7.14 2.74 2.14
N ALA A 33 -7.80 1.72 2.68
CA ALA A 33 -7.48 1.21 4.02
C ALA A 33 -6.07 0.55 4.08
N PRO A 34 -5.41 0.54 5.26
CA PRO A 34 -4.20 -0.24 5.46
C PRO A 34 -4.43 -1.73 5.21
N GLY A 35 -3.49 -2.39 4.53
CA GLY A 35 -3.60 -3.80 4.12
C GLY A 35 -4.29 -4.01 2.77
N THR A 36 -4.75 -2.94 2.10
CA THR A 36 -5.35 -3.05 0.76
C THR A 36 -4.28 -3.44 -0.26
N ARG A 37 -4.55 -4.46 -1.09
CA ARG A 37 -3.64 -4.80 -2.19
C ARG A 37 -3.83 -3.81 -3.33
N TRP A 38 -2.78 -3.58 -4.12
CA TRP A 38 -2.91 -2.71 -5.30
C TRP A 38 -3.99 -3.19 -6.29
N GLN A 39 -4.24 -4.51 -6.36
CA GLN A 39 -5.30 -5.09 -7.19
C GLN A 39 -6.72 -4.74 -6.71
N ASP A 40 -6.86 -4.36 -5.45
CA ASP A 40 -8.14 -3.97 -4.85
C ASP A 40 -8.34 -2.45 -4.87
N VAL A 41 -7.35 -1.68 -5.33
CA VAL A 41 -7.45 -0.23 -5.49
C VAL A 41 -8.31 0.07 -6.73
N PRO A 42 -9.43 0.79 -6.61
CA PRO A 42 -10.27 1.12 -7.75
C PRO A 42 -9.57 2.09 -8.72
N ASP A 43 -9.70 1.86 -10.03
CA ASP A 43 -9.12 2.70 -11.12
C ASP A 43 -9.85 4.05 -11.35
N THR A 44 -10.77 4.43 -10.46
CA THR A 44 -11.74 5.53 -10.64
C THR A 44 -11.17 6.92 -10.46
#